data_AF-A0A3N5ISG6-F1
#
_entry.id   AF-A0A3N5ISG6-F1
#
_cell.length_a   1.000
_cell.length_b   1.000
_cell.length_c   1.000
_cell.angle_alpha   90.00
_cell.angle_beta   90.00
_cell.angle_gamma   90.00
#
_symmetry.space_group_name_H-M   'P 1'
#
loop_
_entity.id
_entity.type
_entity.pdbx_description
1 polymer ?
#
loop_
_entity_poly.entity_id
_entity_poly.type
_entity_poly.pdbx_seq_one_letter_code
_entity_poly.pdbx_strand_id
1 'polypeptide(L)'
;MKKRKLSEYKSFMGGNLFVLILISFLSPLCGQENLIINGGFENGLSGWSSFWSRTPNAGSVEIVSDLYHSGGHAAFIEHHDPQDWSFAVNKRYA
;
A
#
# COMPACT_ATOMS: atom_id res chain seq x y z
N MET A 1 3.17 -37.54 -49.45
CA MET A 1 2.63 -36.96 -48.21
C MET A 1 3.77 -36.81 -47.20
N LYS A 2 4.37 -35.62 -47.10
CA LYS A 2 5.60 -35.35 -46.31
C LYS A 2 5.21 -35.13 -44.85
N LYS A 3 5.45 -36.12 -43.98
CA LYS A 3 5.23 -35.97 -42.53
C LYS A 3 6.24 -34.98 -41.98
N ARG A 4 5.86 -33.70 -41.91
CA ARG A 4 6.62 -32.67 -41.20
C ARG A 4 6.67 -33.06 -39.73
N LYS A 5 7.89 -33.21 -39.20
CA LYS A 5 8.19 -33.73 -37.88
C LYS A 5 7.61 -32.82 -36.80
N LEU A 6 6.69 -33.37 -36.00
CA LEU A 6 6.23 -32.80 -34.73
C LEU A 6 7.38 -32.52 -33.73
N SER A 7 8.59 -33.02 -33.99
CA SER A 7 9.77 -32.78 -33.16
C SER A 7 10.37 -31.37 -33.29
N GLU A 8 10.07 -30.63 -34.36
CA GLU A 8 10.61 -29.27 -34.54
C GLU A 8 9.87 -28.23 -33.69
N TYR A 9 8.58 -28.45 -33.38
CA TYR A 9 7.79 -27.55 -32.53
C TYR A 9 8.16 -27.61 -31.05
N LYS A 10 8.58 -28.77 -30.54
CA LYS A 10 8.98 -28.92 -29.12
C LYS A 10 10.32 -28.26 -28.80
N SER A 11 11.20 -28.08 -29.80
CA SER A 11 12.52 -27.48 -29.60
C SER A 11 12.47 -25.95 -29.52
N PHE A 12 11.44 -25.30 -30.05
CA PHE A 12 11.35 -23.84 -30.12
C PHE A 12 10.59 -23.22 -28.94
N MET A 13 9.68 -23.95 -28.29
CA MET A 13 8.83 -23.39 -27.22
C MET A 13 9.44 -23.47 -25.81
N GLY A 14 10.33 -24.43 -25.54
CA GLY A 14 10.93 -24.59 -24.21
C GLY A 14 11.93 -23.49 -23.83
N GLY A 15 12.77 -23.07 -24.78
CA GLY A 15 13.79 -22.05 -24.54
C GLY A 15 13.21 -20.64 -24.37
N ASN A 16 12.25 -20.25 -25.23
CA ASN A 16 11.62 -18.94 -25.16
C ASN A 16 10.77 -18.75 -23.90
N LEU A 17 10.08 -19.80 -23.43
CA LEU A 17 9.30 -19.73 -22.20
C LEU A 17 10.22 -19.62 -20.96
N PHE A 18 11.34 -20.34 -20.95
CA PHE A 18 12.30 -20.29 -19.84
C PHE A 18 13.00 -18.94 -19.74
N VAL A 19 13.33 -18.32 -20.88
CA VAL A 19 13.90 -16.96 -20.93
C VAL A 19 12.91 -15.90 -20.42
N LEU A 20 11.63 -16.01 -20.78
CA LEU A 20 10.58 -15.10 -20.28
C LEU A 20 10.36 -15.23 -18.76
N ILE A 21 10.43 -16.45 -18.23
CA ILE A 21 10.37 -16.69 -16.78
C ILE A 21 11.60 -16.08 -16.09
N LEU A 22 12.81 -16.27 -16.63
CA LEU A 22 14.03 -15.67 -16.08
C LEU A 22 13.98 -14.13 -16.06
N ILE A 23 13.48 -13.49 -17.12
CA ILE A 23 13.36 -12.03 -17.21
C ILE A 23 12.32 -11.49 -16.21
N SER A 24 11.26 -12.26 -15.94
CA SER A 24 10.23 -11.89 -14.96
C SER A 24 10.76 -11.90 -13.51
N PHE A 25 11.74 -12.77 -13.19
CA PHE A 25 12.44 -12.78 -11.90
C PHE A 25 13.57 -11.75 -11.78
N LEU A 26 14.04 -11.19 -12.90
CA LEU A 26 15.06 -10.14 -12.95
C LEU A 26 14.50 -8.72 -12.92
N SER A 27 13.18 -8.55 -12.81
CA SER A 27 12.61 -7.21 -12.64
C SER A 27 13.16 -6.63 -11.34
N PRO A 28 13.94 -5.52 -11.39
CA PRO A 28 14.24 -4.83 -10.16
C PRO A 28 12.90 -4.43 -9.56
N LEU A 29 12.65 -4.82 -8.32
CA LEU A 29 11.68 -4.18 -7.45
C LEU A 29 12.19 -2.74 -7.28
N CYS A 30 12.05 -1.91 -8.32
CA CYS A 30 12.17 -0.47 -8.20
C CYS A 30 10.89 -0.07 -7.46
N GLY A 31 10.86 -0.42 -6.18
CA GLY A 31 9.90 0.08 -5.23
C GLY A 31 10.05 1.58 -5.29
N GLN A 32 8.95 2.24 -5.61
CA GLN A 32 8.82 3.68 -5.51
C GLN A 32 9.46 4.11 -4.18
N GLU A 33 10.56 4.86 -4.25
CA GLU A 33 11.31 5.25 -3.06
C GLU A 33 10.35 6.09 -2.23
N ASN A 34 9.85 5.52 -1.13
CA ASN A 34 8.94 6.23 -0.26
C ASN A 34 9.76 7.32 0.44
N LEU A 35 9.61 8.55 -0.04
CA LEU A 35 10.32 9.72 0.50
C LEU A 35 9.96 9.97 1.96
N ILE A 36 8.84 9.41 2.43
CA ILE A 36 8.39 9.48 3.81
C ILE A 36 8.86 8.22 4.54
N ILE A 37 9.71 8.43 5.55
CA ILE A 37 10.13 7.38 6.48
C ILE A 37 8.87 6.78 7.12
N ASN A 38 8.68 5.47 6.97
CA ASN A 38 7.55 4.74 7.55
C ASN A 38 6.17 5.38 7.19
N GLY A 39 6.01 5.79 5.93
CA GLY A 39 4.75 6.38 5.44
C GLY A 39 3.54 5.41 5.45
N GLY A 40 3.79 4.11 5.58
CA GLY A 40 2.75 3.08 5.72
C GLY A 40 2.46 2.66 7.16
N PHE A 41 3.11 3.26 8.16
CA PHE A 41 2.87 2.98 9.59
C PHE A 41 3.18 1.55 10.07
N GLU A 42 3.86 0.74 9.27
CA GLU A 42 4.24 -0.65 9.62
C GLU A 42 5.24 -0.73 10.78
N ASN A 43 5.92 0.38 11.09
CA ASN A 43 6.77 0.52 12.27
C ASN A 43 6.20 1.57 13.25
N GLY A 44 4.88 1.57 13.42
CA GLY A 44 4.14 2.50 14.26
C GLY A 44 4.29 3.95 13.79
N LEU A 45 4.58 4.88 14.72
CA LEU A 45 4.79 6.31 14.44
C LEU A 45 6.28 6.68 14.29
N SER A 46 7.16 5.70 14.09
CA SER A 46 8.59 5.98 13.86
C SER A 46 8.76 6.94 12.68
N GLY A 47 9.51 8.04 12.86
CA GLY A 47 9.71 9.08 11.85
C GLY A 47 8.62 10.16 11.78
N TRP A 48 7.52 10.01 12.51
CA TRP A 48 6.44 11.00 12.58
C TRP A 48 6.54 11.85 13.85
N SER A 49 6.01 13.08 13.81
CA SER A 49 5.87 13.91 15.01
C SER A 49 4.74 13.40 15.91
N SER A 50 4.82 13.72 17.20
CA SER A 50 3.70 13.50 18.13
C SER A 50 2.43 14.18 17.64
N PHE A 51 1.27 13.61 18.00
CA PHE A 51 -0.02 14.22 17.69
C PHE A 51 -0.08 15.67 18.19
N TRP A 52 -0.59 16.55 17.34
CA TRP A 52 -0.79 17.96 17.64
C TRP A 52 -2.19 18.38 17.18
N SER A 53 -2.87 19.14 18.03
CA SER A 53 -4.11 19.84 17.74
C SER A 53 -4.06 21.23 18.38
N ARG A 54 -4.94 22.15 17.95
CA ARG A 54 -4.95 23.52 18.48
C ARG A 54 -5.36 23.54 19.94
N THR A 55 -6.36 22.74 20.28
CA THR A 55 -6.83 22.57 21.66
C THR A 55 -6.03 21.44 22.32
N PRO A 56 -5.32 21.70 23.43
CA PRO A 56 -4.59 20.64 24.13
C PRO A 56 -5.50 19.48 24.51
N ASN A 57 -5.04 18.25 24.27
CA ASN A 57 -5.78 17.02 24.57
C ASN A 57 -7.12 16.86 23.83
N ALA A 58 -7.33 17.57 22.72
CA ALA A 58 -8.56 17.47 21.93
C ALA A 58 -8.65 16.25 21.01
N GLY A 59 -7.63 15.41 20.98
CA GLY A 59 -7.61 14.23 20.14
C GLY A 59 -6.43 13.32 20.45
N SER A 60 -6.33 12.27 19.65
CA SER A 60 -5.32 11.23 19.78
C SER A 60 -4.94 10.68 18.40
N VAL A 61 -3.83 9.97 18.37
CA VAL A 61 -3.43 9.13 17.24
C VAL A 61 -3.17 7.72 17.78
N GLU A 62 -3.68 6.72 17.07
CA GLU A 62 -3.49 5.31 17.38
C GLU A 62 -3.04 4.55 16.13
N ILE A 63 -2.21 3.51 16.32
CA ILE A 63 -1.86 2.58 15.25
C ILE A 63 -2.87 1.45 15.26
N VAL A 64 -3.60 1.32 14.14
CA VAL A 64 -4.65 0.33 13.96
C VAL A 64 -4.25 -0.68 12.90
N SER A 65 -4.80 -1.90 12.99
CA SER A 65 -4.50 -3.02 12.06
C SER A 65 -5.75 -3.67 11.46
N ASP A 66 -6.94 -3.18 11.81
CA ASP A 66 -8.24 -3.58 11.30
C ASP A 66 -8.73 -2.69 10.14
N LEU A 67 -8.32 -1.42 10.12
CA LEU A 67 -8.63 -0.45 9.07
C LEU A 67 -7.35 0.16 8.49
N TYR A 68 -6.90 -0.36 7.34
CA TYR A 68 -5.70 0.12 6.66
C TYR A 68 -5.86 0.13 5.14
N HIS A 69 -5.02 0.92 4.45
CA HIS A 69 -5.04 1.01 2.99
C HIS A 69 -4.21 -0.10 2.31
N SER A 70 -3.02 -0.37 2.84
CA SER A 70 -2.06 -1.36 2.33
C SER A 70 -1.13 -1.81 3.46
N GLY A 71 -0.53 -2.99 3.36
CA GLY A 71 0.32 -3.52 4.42
C GLY A 71 -0.52 -4.17 5.51
N GLY A 72 -0.31 -3.76 6.76
CA GLY A 72 -1.04 -4.25 7.93
C GLY A 72 -1.37 -3.20 8.97
N HIS A 73 -0.95 -1.94 8.78
CA HIS A 73 -1.17 -0.87 9.75
C HIS A 73 -1.62 0.45 9.12
N ALA A 74 -2.25 1.29 9.93
CA ALA A 74 -2.52 2.69 9.60
C ALA A 74 -2.49 3.57 10.87
N ALA A 75 -2.29 4.87 10.69
CA ALA A 75 -2.53 5.85 11.76
C ALA A 75 -4.00 6.30 11.72
N PHE A 76 -4.74 5.99 12.79
CA PHE A 76 -6.08 6.49 13.03
C PHE A 76 -6.01 7.75 13.89
N ILE A 77 -6.60 8.85 13.42
CA ILE A 77 -6.66 10.11 14.16
C ILE A 77 -8.10 10.32 14.62
N GLU A 78 -8.27 10.47 15.93
CA GLU A 78 -9.53 10.85 16.54
C GLU A 78 -9.42 12.27 17.09
N HIS A 79 -10.48 13.05 16.90
CA HIS A 79 -10.58 14.40 17.44
C HIS A 79 -11.98 14.62 18.00
N HIS A 80 -12.05 15.10 19.23
CA HIS A 80 -13.28 15.18 20.01
C HIS A 80 -13.70 16.62 20.33
N ASP A 81 -12.87 17.62 20.05
CA ASP A 81 -13.22 19.01 20.35
C ASP A 81 -14.17 19.58 19.27
N PRO A 82 -15.24 20.31 19.65
CA PRO A 82 -16.24 20.79 18.71
C PRO A 82 -15.73 21.78 17.65
N GLN A 83 -14.57 22.42 17.86
CA GLN A 83 -14.13 23.59 17.08
C GLN A 83 -13.00 23.31 16.09
N ASP A 84 -12.44 22.11 16.09
CA ASP A 84 -11.21 21.79 15.36
C ASP A 84 -11.45 20.68 14.32
N TRP A 85 -12.52 20.77 13.52
CA TRP A 85 -12.82 19.88 12.36
C TRP A 85 -13.57 18.58 12.66
N SER A 86 -14.86 18.69 13.00
CA SER A 86 -15.81 17.61 12.66
C SER A 86 -16.60 18.03 11.42
N PHE A 87 -16.56 17.17 10.39
CA PHE A 87 -17.47 17.24 9.24
C PHE A 87 -18.91 17.10 9.77
N ALA A 88 -19.53 18.23 10.09
CA ALA A 88 -20.85 18.26 10.72
C ALA A 88 -21.95 18.43 9.65
N VAL A 89 -22.95 17.53 9.67
CA VAL A 89 -24.19 17.72 8.92
C VAL A 89 -24.91 18.94 9.48
N ASN A 90 -24.95 20.02 8.71
CA ASN A 90 -25.55 21.29 9.12
C ASN A 90 -27.10 21.25 9.10
N LYS A 91 -27.73 20.26 8.45
CA LYS A 91 -29.19 20.08 8.41
C LYS A 91 -29.60 18.62 8.43
N ARG A 92 -30.44 18.24 9.39
CA ARG A 92 -31.30 17.05 9.30
C ARG A 92 -32.68 17.54 8.85
N TYR A 93 -33.11 17.14 7.65
CA TYR A 93 -34.51 17.31 7.27
C TYR A 93 -35.30 16.21 7.99
N ALA A 94 -36.23 16.64 8.85
CA ALA A 94 -37.23 15.77 9.46
C ALA A 94 -38.37 15.48 8.47
#